data_AF-A0A5C7JQV2-F1
#
_entry.id   AF-A0A5C7JQV2-F1
#
_cell.length_a   1.000
_cell.length_b   1.000
_cell.length_c   1.000
_cell.angle_alpha   90.00
_cell.angle_beta   90.00
_cell.angle_gamma   90.00
#
_symmetry.space_group_name_H-M   'P 1'
#
loop_
_entity.id
_entity.type
_entity.pdbx_description
1 polymer ?
#
loop_
_entity_poly.entity_id
_entity_poly.type
_entity_poly.pdbx_seq_one_letter_code
_entity_poly.pdbx_strand_id
1 'polypeptide(L)'
;MRTYARNAGSELLCYEYYKWIIYWLFVIEYATFNSQATYNAALTSDGYHQGGLGAGISNMSNWDKYNASYPITPCGYGNSLGNFTGIKEIPTLAYTGTDSANYTRPSMYIARYRGFENPFGDIWINLEGIVLKRSAANASSIVYTTTESANFDDLLTNKLQAGTEIASDGWTTKFDLGSNAEIIPSAVGGNESTYKCDYHWCNASSIESRAL
;
A
#
# COMPACT_ATOMS: atom_id res chain seq x y z
N MET A 1 1.55 5.92 13.11
CA MET A 1 1.04 4.53 13.23
C MET A 1 1.93 3.65 14.11
N ARG A 2 3.26 3.66 13.92
CA ARG A 2 4.26 2.93 14.74
C ARG A 2 4.04 3.00 16.26
N THR A 3 3.83 4.20 16.82
CA THR A 3 3.59 4.36 18.27
C THR A 3 2.37 3.57 18.75
N TYR A 4 1.29 3.56 17.98
CA TYR A 4 0.09 2.78 18.32
C TYR A 4 0.35 1.27 18.28
N ALA A 5 1.06 0.79 17.26
CA ALA A 5 1.43 -0.63 17.16
C ALA A 5 2.27 -1.07 18.37
N ARG A 6 3.31 -0.30 18.71
CA ARG A 6 4.17 -0.58 19.87
C ARG A 6 3.41 -0.55 21.19
N ASN A 7 2.52 0.41 21.38
CA ASN A 7 1.68 0.49 22.57
C ASN A 7 0.74 -0.71 22.71
N ALA A 8 0.36 -1.35 21.59
CA ALA A 8 -0.41 -2.59 21.57
C ALA A 8 0.46 -3.86 21.70
N GLY A 9 1.78 -3.73 21.90
CA GLY A 9 2.71 -4.86 21.94
C GLY A 9 2.91 -5.53 20.58
N SER A 10 2.63 -4.82 19.48
CA SER A 10 2.74 -5.30 18.11
C SER A 10 3.77 -4.49 17.32
N GLU A 11 4.13 -5.01 16.16
CA GLU A 11 4.97 -4.35 15.17
C GLU A 11 4.20 -4.20 13.85
N LEU A 12 4.55 -3.22 13.00
CA LEU A 12 4.02 -3.16 11.64
C LEU A 12 4.84 -4.09 10.74
N LEU A 13 4.28 -4.44 9.58
CA LEU A 13 4.96 -5.32 8.64
C LEU A 13 6.24 -4.65 8.10
N CYS A 14 7.34 -5.41 8.05
CA CYS A 14 8.59 -4.96 7.43
C CYS A 14 8.41 -4.79 5.91
N TYR A 15 9.01 -3.74 5.34
CA TYR A 15 9.00 -3.45 3.90
C TYR A 15 9.48 -4.63 3.05
N GLU A 16 10.57 -5.28 3.44
CA GLU A 16 11.13 -6.42 2.70
C GLU A 16 10.14 -7.59 2.67
N TYR A 17 9.49 -7.89 3.79
CA TYR A 17 8.48 -8.96 3.87
C TYR A 17 7.22 -8.61 3.10
N TYR A 18 6.76 -7.36 3.16
CA TYR A 18 5.66 -6.88 2.33
C TYR A 18 5.98 -7.04 0.85
N LYS A 19 7.15 -6.59 0.41
CA LYS A 19 7.63 -6.70 -0.97
C LYS A 19 7.68 -8.16 -1.42
N TRP A 20 8.36 -9.03 -0.67
CA TRP A 20 8.58 -10.43 -1.07
C TRP A 20 7.31 -11.28 -1.03
N ILE A 21 6.52 -11.16 0.05
CA ILE A 21 5.43 -12.10 0.34
C ILE A 21 4.09 -11.58 -0.18
N ILE A 22 3.86 -10.27 -0.14
CA ILE A 22 2.56 -9.69 -0.50
C ILE A 22 2.60 -9.19 -1.95
N TYR A 23 3.49 -8.24 -2.25
CA TYR A 23 3.50 -7.58 -3.56
C TYR A 23 3.89 -8.54 -4.69
N TRP A 24 5.09 -9.14 -4.62
CA TRP A 24 5.58 -9.97 -5.72
C TRP A 24 4.81 -11.26 -5.90
N LEU A 25 4.37 -11.88 -4.81
CA LEU A 25 3.53 -13.07 -4.90
C LEU A 25 2.23 -12.76 -5.65
N PHE A 26 1.58 -11.63 -5.33
CA PHE A 26 0.40 -11.17 -6.07
C PHE A 26 0.71 -10.97 -7.56
N VAL A 27 1.78 -10.23 -7.89
CA VAL A 27 2.14 -9.93 -9.29
C VAL A 27 2.38 -11.21 -10.08
N ILE A 28 3.05 -12.20 -9.49
CA ILE A 28 3.34 -13.50 -10.13
C ILE A 28 2.04 -14.29 -10.32
N GLU A 29 1.19 -14.35 -9.30
CA GLU A 29 -0.03 -15.16 -9.31
C GLU A 29 -1.10 -14.62 -10.26
N TYR A 30 -1.30 -13.30 -10.28
CA TYR A 30 -2.30 -12.63 -11.11
C TYR A 30 -1.75 -12.17 -12.46
N ALA A 31 -0.44 -12.32 -12.69
CA ALA A 31 0.26 -11.86 -13.88
C ALA A 31 -0.03 -10.38 -14.24
N THR A 32 -0.17 -9.52 -13.22
CA THR A 32 -0.50 -8.11 -13.38
C THR A 32 0.25 -7.25 -12.38
N PHE A 33 0.55 -6.01 -12.76
CA PHE A 33 0.98 -4.98 -11.81
C PHE A 33 -0.19 -4.14 -11.27
N ASN A 34 -1.38 -4.26 -11.84
CA ASN A 34 -2.55 -3.53 -11.40
C ASN A 34 -3.32 -4.35 -10.35
N SER A 35 -2.98 -4.16 -9.08
CA SER A 35 -3.69 -4.78 -7.94
C SER A 35 -5.17 -4.41 -7.89
N GLN A 36 -5.53 -3.24 -8.42
CA GLN A 36 -6.88 -2.69 -8.43
C GLN A 36 -7.73 -3.15 -9.62
N ALA A 37 -7.17 -3.92 -10.55
CA ALA A 37 -7.93 -4.50 -11.65
C ALA A 37 -9.12 -5.33 -11.12
N THR A 38 -10.20 -5.38 -11.89
CA THR A 38 -11.45 -6.03 -11.49
C THR A 38 -11.20 -7.42 -10.94
N TYR A 39 -11.74 -7.68 -9.74
CA TYR A 39 -11.66 -9.00 -9.12
C TYR A 39 -12.47 -10.03 -9.92
N ASN A 40 -11.86 -11.18 -10.18
CA ASN A 40 -12.53 -12.32 -10.81
C ASN A 40 -12.22 -13.59 -10.02
N ALA A 41 -13.25 -14.19 -9.44
CA ALA A 41 -13.12 -15.43 -8.67
C ALA A 41 -12.86 -16.66 -9.56
N ALA A 42 -13.24 -16.60 -10.83
CA ALA A 42 -13.04 -17.70 -11.77
C ALA A 42 -11.61 -17.71 -12.28
N LEU A 43 -11.00 -18.90 -12.25
CA LEU A 43 -9.72 -19.15 -12.91
C LEU A 43 -9.93 -19.24 -14.43
N THR A 44 -8.85 -19.04 -15.19
CA THR A 44 -8.82 -19.37 -16.62
C THR A 44 -9.02 -20.88 -16.82
N SER A 45 -9.22 -21.33 -18.06
CA SER A 45 -9.30 -22.75 -18.40
C SER A 45 -8.06 -23.56 -17.97
N ASP A 46 -6.92 -22.89 -17.89
CA ASP A 46 -5.63 -23.48 -17.51
C ASP A 46 -5.37 -23.38 -15.99
N GLY A 47 -6.31 -22.81 -15.23
CA GLY A 47 -6.22 -22.69 -13.77
C GLY A 47 -5.48 -21.45 -13.27
N TYR A 48 -5.29 -20.41 -14.10
CA TYR A 48 -4.61 -19.18 -13.70
C TYR A 48 -5.57 -18.13 -13.14
N HIS A 49 -5.07 -17.30 -12.21
CA HIS A 49 -5.80 -16.11 -11.76
C HIS A 49 -5.81 -15.03 -12.85
N GLN A 50 -6.82 -14.16 -12.81
CA GLN A 50 -7.03 -13.11 -13.80
C GLN A 50 -7.61 -11.86 -13.14
N GLY A 51 -7.39 -10.70 -13.75
CA GLY A 51 -7.79 -9.42 -13.17
C GLY A 51 -6.86 -9.02 -12.02
N GLY A 52 -7.43 -8.50 -10.94
CA GLY A 52 -6.72 -8.11 -9.73
C GLY A 52 -7.51 -8.45 -8.47
N LEU A 53 -7.26 -7.73 -7.37
CA LEU A 53 -8.04 -7.83 -6.14
C LEU A 53 -9.19 -6.81 -6.06
N GLY A 54 -9.38 -6.01 -7.11
CA GLY A 54 -10.33 -4.92 -7.18
C GLY A 54 -9.83 -3.64 -6.49
N ALA A 55 -10.55 -2.54 -6.71
CA ALA A 55 -10.25 -1.22 -6.12
C ALA A 55 -10.27 -1.21 -4.58
N GLY A 56 -10.75 -2.28 -3.94
CA GLY A 56 -10.88 -2.33 -2.49
C GLY A 56 -11.76 -1.19 -1.98
N ILE A 57 -11.16 -0.34 -1.16
CA ILE A 57 -11.82 0.82 -0.57
C ILE A 57 -11.37 2.17 -1.16
N SER A 58 -10.56 2.16 -2.23
CA SER A 58 -10.08 3.39 -2.89
C SER A 58 -11.20 4.20 -3.56
N ASN A 59 -12.38 3.60 -3.77
CA ASN A 59 -13.58 4.24 -4.31
C ASN A 59 -14.19 5.34 -3.41
N MET A 60 -13.67 5.53 -2.21
CA MET A 60 -14.13 6.57 -1.30
C MET A 60 -13.48 7.92 -1.63
N SER A 61 -14.30 8.94 -1.89
CA SER A 61 -13.82 10.27 -2.30
C SER A 61 -13.60 11.27 -1.16
N ASN A 62 -14.28 11.10 -0.02
CA ASN A 62 -14.32 12.10 1.06
C ASN A 62 -13.69 11.57 2.37
N TRP A 63 -12.49 11.01 2.27
CA TRP A 63 -11.75 10.41 3.39
C TRP A 63 -11.51 11.37 4.56
N ASP A 64 -11.16 12.62 4.25
CA ASP A 64 -10.93 13.68 5.24
C ASP A 64 -12.21 14.03 6.01
N LYS A 65 -13.35 14.04 5.33
CA LYS A 65 -14.66 14.31 5.93
C LYS A 65 -15.21 13.15 6.73
N TYR A 66 -14.92 11.91 6.37
CA TYR A 66 -15.43 10.73 7.06
C TYR A 66 -14.74 10.49 8.40
N ASN A 67 -13.41 10.43 8.39
CA ASN A 67 -12.62 10.17 9.59
C ASN A 67 -11.20 10.70 9.42
N ALA A 68 -11.02 11.94 8.95
CA ALA A 68 -9.71 12.60 8.84
C ALA A 68 -8.62 11.75 8.14
N SER A 69 -9.00 10.98 7.12
CA SER A 69 -8.11 10.06 6.40
C SER A 69 -7.48 8.96 7.27
N TYR A 70 -8.19 8.49 8.29
CA TYR A 70 -7.85 7.26 9.01
C TYR A 70 -8.43 6.02 8.30
N PRO A 71 -7.79 4.84 8.46
CA PRO A 71 -8.33 3.56 8.00
C PRO A 71 -9.76 3.31 8.51
N ILE A 72 -10.56 2.62 7.69
CA ILE A 72 -11.99 2.34 7.93
C ILE A 72 -12.30 0.85 7.97
N THR A 73 -11.39 -0.01 7.51
CA THR A 73 -11.56 -1.46 7.57
C THR A 73 -11.43 -1.93 9.01
N PRO A 74 -12.49 -2.49 9.62
CA PRO A 74 -12.37 -3.07 10.96
C PRO A 74 -11.42 -4.26 10.94
N CYS A 75 -10.58 -4.41 11.97
CA CYS A 75 -9.68 -5.55 12.07
C CYS A 75 -10.45 -6.87 12.02
N GLY A 76 -10.05 -7.78 11.13
CA GLY A 76 -10.67 -9.09 10.98
C GLY A 76 -11.99 -9.07 10.24
N TYR A 77 -12.35 -7.97 9.56
CA TYR A 77 -13.59 -7.87 8.80
C TYR A 77 -13.70 -9.00 7.75
N GLY A 78 -12.60 -9.41 7.15
CA GLY A 78 -12.49 -10.47 6.15
C GLY A 78 -12.32 -11.89 6.72
N ASN A 79 -12.33 -12.09 8.04
CA ASN A 79 -12.07 -13.40 8.65
C ASN A 79 -13.02 -14.51 8.18
N SER A 80 -14.24 -14.16 7.76
CA SER A 80 -15.21 -15.11 7.19
C SER A 80 -14.73 -15.78 5.90
N LEU A 81 -13.73 -15.22 5.21
CA LEU A 81 -13.10 -15.80 4.02
C LEU A 81 -11.96 -16.79 4.37
N GLY A 82 -11.58 -16.92 5.64
CA GLY A 82 -10.53 -17.83 6.08
C GLY A 82 -9.18 -17.54 5.38
N ASN A 83 -8.57 -18.55 4.78
CA ASN A 83 -7.32 -18.40 4.02
C ASN A 83 -7.56 -18.22 2.51
N PHE A 84 -8.82 -18.21 2.06
CA PHE A 84 -9.14 -18.06 0.65
C PHE A 84 -8.94 -16.63 0.19
N THR A 85 -8.56 -16.50 -1.08
CA THR A 85 -8.57 -15.21 -1.76
C THR A 85 -10.00 -14.86 -2.14
N GLY A 86 -10.42 -13.64 -1.89
CA GLY A 86 -11.78 -13.18 -2.18
C GLY A 86 -12.01 -11.74 -1.76
N ILE A 87 -13.20 -11.23 -2.05
CA ILE A 87 -13.63 -9.91 -1.64
C ILE A 87 -14.80 -9.99 -0.66
N LYS A 88 -14.88 -9.05 0.26
CA LYS A 88 -16.03 -8.90 1.17
C LYS A 88 -16.54 -7.47 1.12
N GLU A 89 -17.83 -7.32 0.86
CA GLU A 89 -18.49 -6.02 0.80
C GLU A 89 -18.47 -5.34 2.17
N ILE A 90 -18.06 -4.07 2.19
CA ILE A 90 -18.39 -3.10 3.22
C ILE A 90 -19.61 -2.31 2.71
N PRO A 91 -20.79 -2.43 3.37
CA PRO A 91 -22.01 -1.80 2.89
C PRO A 91 -21.93 -0.26 2.84
N THR A 92 -22.79 0.30 1.98
CA THR A 92 -23.10 1.74 1.96
C THR A 92 -23.45 2.24 3.36
N LEU A 93 -22.95 3.42 3.72
CA LEU A 93 -23.17 4.03 5.03
C LEU A 93 -23.45 5.52 4.89
N ALA A 94 -24.56 5.99 5.44
CA ALA A 94 -24.81 7.41 5.65
C ALA A 94 -24.04 7.89 6.90
N TYR A 95 -23.42 9.06 6.82
CA TYR A 95 -22.66 9.63 7.93
C TYR A 95 -22.71 11.17 7.92
N THR A 96 -22.48 11.77 9.08
CA THR A 96 -22.25 13.20 9.21
C THR A 96 -20.75 13.44 9.24
N GLY A 97 -20.25 14.27 8.32
CA GLY A 97 -18.83 14.55 8.18
C GLY A 97 -18.28 15.45 9.29
N THR A 98 -16.96 15.59 9.32
CA THR A 98 -16.24 16.48 10.25
C THR A 98 -16.60 17.96 10.07
N ASP A 99 -17.20 18.32 8.95
CA ASP A 99 -17.75 19.65 8.62
C ASP A 99 -19.24 19.79 8.96
N SER A 100 -19.84 18.81 9.63
CA SER A 100 -21.27 18.72 9.95
C SER A 100 -22.22 18.55 8.75
N ALA A 101 -21.71 18.33 7.54
CA ALA A 101 -22.54 18.02 6.38
C ALA A 101 -22.89 16.52 6.32
N ASN A 102 -23.99 16.17 5.67
CA ASN A 102 -24.40 14.77 5.50
C ASN A 102 -23.85 14.21 4.19
N TYR A 103 -23.25 13.02 4.30
CA TYR A 103 -22.63 12.31 3.20
C TYR A 103 -23.12 10.86 3.14
N THR A 104 -22.89 10.23 1.99
CA THR A 104 -23.08 8.80 1.80
C THR A 104 -21.77 8.20 1.30
N ARG A 105 -21.24 7.24 2.05
CA ARG A 105 -20.12 6.42 1.61
C ARG A 105 -20.67 5.29 0.75
N PRO A 106 -20.18 5.09 -0.49
CA PRO A 106 -20.65 4.00 -1.33
C PRO A 106 -20.31 2.63 -0.72
N SER A 107 -20.96 1.57 -1.22
CA SER A 107 -20.50 0.20 -1.00
C SER A 107 -19.08 0.04 -1.53
N MET A 108 -18.21 -0.60 -0.75
CA MET A 108 -16.83 -0.88 -1.10
C MET A 108 -16.51 -2.33 -0.80
N TYR A 109 -15.29 -2.76 -1.09
CA TYR A 109 -14.89 -4.14 -0.82
C TYR A 109 -13.56 -4.15 -0.10
N ILE A 110 -13.36 -5.12 0.79
CA ILE A 110 -12.03 -5.47 1.23
C ILE A 110 -11.56 -6.67 0.43
N ALA A 111 -10.29 -6.69 0.06
CA ALA A 111 -9.66 -7.87 -0.48
C ALA A 111 -9.10 -8.72 0.66
N ARG A 112 -9.24 -10.03 0.57
CA ARG A 112 -8.43 -10.98 1.31
C ARG A 112 -7.62 -11.77 0.32
N TYR A 113 -6.33 -11.92 0.57
CA TYR A 113 -5.39 -12.59 -0.33
C TYR A 113 -4.56 -13.58 0.48
N ARG A 114 -4.77 -14.89 0.27
CA ARG A 114 -4.04 -15.96 0.99
C ARG A 114 -4.03 -15.79 2.52
N GLY A 115 -5.13 -15.29 3.09
CA GLY A 115 -5.25 -15.01 4.51
C GLY A 115 -4.80 -13.61 4.95
N PHE A 116 -4.13 -12.83 4.10
CA PHE A 116 -3.82 -11.42 4.34
C PHE A 116 -5.06 -10.57 4.09
N GLU A 117 -5.49 -9.83 5.10
CA GLU A 117 -6.59 -8.87 4.99
C GLU A 117 -6.09 -7.55 4.45
N ASN A 118 -6.79 -7.04 3.44
CA ASN A 118 -6.53 -5.80 2.73
C ASN A 118 -5.03 -5.54 2.47
N PRO A 119 -4.37 -6.42 1.69
CA PRO A 119 -2.91 -6.47 1.58
C PRO A 119 -2.27 -5.16 1.11
N PHE A 120 -3.00 -4.33 0.35
CA PHE A 120 -2.51 -3.07 -0.21
C PHE A 120 -2.92 -1.84 0.63
N GLY A 121 -3.48 -2.07 1.82
CA GLY A 121 -3.87 -1.01 2.74
C GLY A 121 -5.19 -0.33 2.38
N ASP A 122 -5.60 0.56 3.28
CA ASP A 122 -6.85 1.28 3.18
C ASP A 122 -6.72 2.53 2.29
N ILE A 123 -5.89 3.47 2.75
CA ILE A 123 -5.46 4.67 2.02
C ILE A 123 -3.95 4.60 1.77
N TRP A 124 -3.24 4.15 2.80
CA TRP A 124 -1.79 3.99 2.84
C TRP A 124 -1.48 2.64 3.48
N ILE A 125 -0.35 2.06 3.10
CA ILE A 125 0.27 0.98 3.86
C ILE A 125 1.47 1.55 4.62
N ASN A 126 1.51 1.32 5.92
CA ASN A 126 2.62 1.76 6.78
C ASN A 126 3.51 0.55 7.04
N LEU A 127 4.81 0.70 6.82
CA LEU A 127 5.79 -0.38 6.83
C LEU A 127 6.98 -0.02 7.73
N GLU A 128 7.57 -1.03 8.34
CA GLU A 128 8.82 -0.86 9.09
C GLU A 128 10.04 -1.21 8.26
N GLY A 129 11.21 -0.83 8.76
CA GLY A 129 12.48 -1.21 8.15
C GLY A 129 12.74 -0.53 6.81
N ILE A 130 12.12 0.62 6.53
CA ILE A 130 12.41 1.45 5.36
C ILE A 130 12.50 2.93 5.76
N VAL A 131 13.56 3.59 5.30
CA VAL A 131 13.79 5.03 5.49
C VAL A 131 14.31 5.64 4.20
N LEU A 132 13.75 6.79 3.81
CA LEU A 132 14.15 7.52 2.62
C LEU A 132 14.77 8.84 3.02
N LYS A 133 15.88 9.20 2.37
CA LYS A 133 16.58 10.48 2.59
C LYS A 133 16.99 11.10 1.27
N ARG A 134 16.69 12.39 1.10
CA ARG A 134 17.25 13.21 0.02
C ARG A 134 18.26 14.22 0.55
N SER A 135 19.24 14.56 -0.27
CA SER A 135 20.31 15.50 0.07
C SER A 135 19.93 16.97 -0.14
N ALA A 136 18.97 17.23 -1.04
CA ALA A 136 18.46 18.57 -1.35
C ALA A 136 17.00 18.51 -1.80
N ALA A 137 16.31 19.64 -1.76
CA ALA A 137 14.94 19.76 -2.27
C ALA A 137 14.90 19.39 -3.76
N ASN A 138 13.87 18.65 -4.16
CA ASN A 138 13.65 18.12 -5.52
C ASN A 138 14.74 17.17 -6.05
N ALA A 139 15.70 16.76 -5.21
CA ALA A 139 16.64 15.69 -5.54
C ALA A 139 16.01 14.33 -5.20
N SER A 140 16.38 13.31 -5.98
CA SER A 140 16.00 11.92 -5.72
C SER A 140 16.38 11.49 -4.30
N SER A 141 15.57 10.62 -3.71
CA SER A 141 15.83 10.10 -2.37
C SER A 141 16.57 8.77 -2.46
N ILE A 142 17.59 8.59 -1.63
CA ILE A 142 18.17 7.26 -1.40
C ILE A 142 17.28 6.53 -0.40
N VAL A 143 16.93 5.29 -0.73
CA VAL A 143 16.10 4.41 0.09
C VAL A 143 17.00 3.43 0.82
N TYR A 144 16.79 3.30 2.12
CA TYR A 144 17.53 2.40 2.99
C TYR A 144 16.56 1.41 3.64
N THR A 145 16.91 0.13 3.65
CA THR A 145 16.07 -0.93 4.23
C THR A 145 16.82 -1.80 5.25
N THR A 146 16.06 -2.47 6.11
CA THR A 146 16.55 -3.48 7.05
C THR A 146 15.44 -4.47 7.40
N THR A 147 15.82 -5.72 7.66
CA THR A 147 14.94 -6.75 8.23
C THR A 147 15.12 -6.90 9.74
N GLU A 148 16.10 -6.20 10.33
CA GLU A 148 16.41 -6.29 11.76
C GLU A 148 15.45 -5.40 12.56
N SER A 149 14.52 -6.02 13.29
CA SER A 149 13.47 -5.31 14.05
C SER A 149 14.03 -4.34 15.10
N ALA A 150 15.21 -4.63 15.65
CA ALA A 150 15.92 -3.72 16.56
C ALA A 150 16.27 -2.36 15.93
N ASN A 151 16.30 -2.28 14.59
CA ASN A 151 16.62 -1.08 13.82
C ASN A 151 15.38 -0.52 13.10
N PHE A 152 14.16 -0.85 13.53
CA PHE A 152 12.92 -0.25 13.02
C PHE A 152 12.73 1.15 13.60
N ASP A 153 13.57 2.07 13.16
CA ASP A 153 13.58 3.48 13.52
C ASP A 153 13.76 4.34 12.27
N ASP A 154 13.72 5.66 12.44
CA ASP A 154 13.88 6.63 11.35
C ASP A 154 15.35 7.00 11.08
N LEU A 155 16.30 6.26 11.64
CA LEU A 155 17.74 6.49 11.46
C LEU A 155 18.24 5.75 10.22
N LEU A 156 19.28 6.28 9.59
CA LEU A 156 19.93 5.61 8.45
C LEU A 156 20.93 4.53 8.89
N THR A 157 21.39 4.60 10.14
CA THR A 157 22.34 3.65 10.72
C THR A 157 21.77 2.23 10.72
N ASN A 158 22.61 1.23 10.47
CA ASN A 158 22.25 -0.19 10.43
C ASN A 158 21.18 -0.56 9.37
N LYS A 159 21.10 0.21 8.29
CA LYS A 159 20.27 -0.06 7.11
C LYS A 159 21.14 -0.08 5.86
N LEU A 160 20.73 -0.85 4.85
CA LEU A 160 21.43 -0.97 3.57
C LEU A 160 20.70 -0.15 2.52
N GLN A 161 21.45 0.45 1.59
CA GLN A 161 20.85 1.14 0.46
C GLN A 161 20.14 0.13 -0.46
N ALA A 162 18.85 0.32 -0.68
CA ALA A 162 18.00 -0.54 -1.51
C ALA A 162 17.81 0.02 -2.93
N GLY A 163 17.71 1.35 -3.07
CA GLY A 163 17.48 1.97 -4.36
C GLY A 163 17.33 3.48 -4.29
N THR A 164 16.86 4.07 -5.39
CA THR A 164 16.65 5.52 -5.55
C THR A 164 15.21 5.82 -5.93
N GLU A 165 14.55 6.63 -5.11
CA GLU A 165 13.18 7.12 -5.35
C GLU A 165 13.19 8.46 -6.13
N ILE A 166 12.28 8.58 -7.09
CA ILE A 166 12.05 9.81 -7.86
C ILE A 166 11.50 10.94 -6.97
N ALA A 167 11.96 12.16 -7.22
CA ALA A 167 11.45 13.37 -6.56
C ALA A 167 10.23 13.94 -7.30
N SER A 168 9.19 13.14 -7.48
CA SER A 168 7.95 13.54 -8.15
C SER A 168 6.81 12.66 -7.68
N ASP A 169 5.63 13.23 -7.46
CA ASP A 169 4.42 12.45 -7.21
C ASP A 169 3.70 12.05 -8.51
N GLY A 170 2.88 11.01 -8.43
CA GLY A 170 2.03 10.54 -9.53
C GLY A 170 1.96 9.01 -9.62
N TRP A 171 1.20 8.51 -10.59
CA TRP A 171 1.07 7.06 -10.82
C TRP A 171 2.35 6.45 -11.36
N THR A 172 2.81 5.41 -10.67
CA THR A 172 4.12 4.78 -10.94
C THR A 172 4.14 4.06 -12.27
N THR A 173 5.14 4.36 -13.10
CA THR A 173 5.38 3.69 -14.39
C THR A 173 6.54 2.71 -14.32
N LYS A 174 7.55 3.00 -13.49
CA LYS A 174 8.75 2.17 -13.31
C LYS A 174 9.14 2.08 -11.85
N PHE A 175 9.69 0.92 -11.48
CA PHE A 175 10.39 0.73 -10.23
C PHE A 175 11.90 0.72 -10.45
N ASP A 176 12.67 1.13 -9.46
CA ASP A 176 14.11 0.86 -9.37
C ASP A 176 14.34 -0.57 -8.90
N LEU A 177 14.11 -1.56 -9.77
CA LEU A 177 14.09 -2.98 -9.37
C LEU A 177 15.39 -3.44 -8.69
N GLY A 178 16.53 -2.80 -8.98
CA GLY A 178 17.83 -3.22 -8.47
C GLY A 178 18.11 -4.73 -8.66
N SER A 179 18.90 -5.31 -7.76
CA SER A 179 19.16 -6.76 -7.71
C SER A 179 18.11 -7.54 -6.90
N ASN A 180 17.27 -6.84 -6.14
CA ASN A 180 16.39 -7.41 -5.12
C ASN A 180 14.89 -7.23 -5.44
N ALA A 181 14.60 -6.89 -6.70
CA ALA A 181 13.26 -6.58 -7.21
C ALA A 181 12.54 -5.52 -6.36
N GLU A 182 13.19 -4.39 -6.07
CA GLU A 182 12.57 -3.34 -5.26
C GLU A 182 11.31 -2.77 -5.92
N ILE A 183 10.37 -2.34 -5.08
CA ILE A 183 9.13 -1.68 -5.48
C ILE A 183 9.22 -0.16 -5.27
N ILE A 184 10.42 0.40 -5.39
CA ILE A 184 10.72 1.83 -5.20
C ILE A 184 10.37 2.59 -6.48
N PRO A 185 9.47 3.60 -6.46
CA PRO A 185 9.12 4.37 -7.66
C PRO A 185 10.32 5.13 -8.24
N SER A 186 10.65 4.87 -9.50
CA SER A 186 11.74 5.53 -10.23
C SER A 186 11.26 6.40 -11.39
N ALA A 187 10.01 6.24 -11.79
CA ALA A 187 9.33 7.11 -12.74
C ALA A 187 7.82 7.12 -12.51
N VAL A 188 7.19 8.27 -12.77
CA VAL A 188 5.74 8.50 -12.70
C VAL A 188 5.23 8.99 -14.06
N GLY A 189 3.91 8.97 -14.25
CA GLY A 189 3.25 9.41 -15.50
C GLY A 189 2.18 8.46 -16.02
N GLY A 190 1.78 7.46 -15.23
CA GLY A 190 0.66 6.59 -15.53
C GLY A 190 -0.69 7.19 -15.12
N ASN A 191 -1.65 6.32 -14.88
CA ASN A 191 -2.96 6.63 -14.29
C ASN A 191 -3.44 5.43 -13.46
N GLU A 192 -4.66 5.54 -12.92
CA GLU A 192 -5.33 4.53 -12.07
C GLU A 192 -5.55 3.16 -12.75
N SER A 193 -5.32 3.04 -14.07
CA SER A 193 -5.53 1.83 -14.84
C SER A 193 -4.34 1.42 -15.72
N THR A 194 -3.22 2.14 -15.66
CA THR A 194 -2.05 1.87 -16.50
C THR A 194 -0.81 1.65 -15.65
N TYR A 195 0.10 0.82 -16.16
CA TYR A 195 1.35 0.45 -15.50
C TYR A 195 1.14 -0.24 -14.15
N LYS A 196 1.47 0.42 -13.04
CA LYS A 196 1.46 -0.16 -11.68
C LYS A 196 0.25 0.30 -10.89
N CYS A 197 -0.47 1.32 -11.36
CA CYS A 197 -1.71 1.86 -10.77
C CYS A 197 -1.60 2.37 -9.33
N ASP A 198 -0.44 2.19 -8.68
CA ASP A 198 -0.12 2.73 -7.37
C ASP A 198 0.31 4.21 -7.48
N TYR A 199 -0.42 5.07 -6.77
CA TYR A 199 -0.08 6.48 -6.65
C TYR A 199 1.12 6.65 -5.72
N HIS A 200 2.21 7.17 -6.25
CA HIS A 200 3.35 7.57 -5.45
C HIS A 200 3.15 9.00 -4.94
N TRP A 201 2.90 9.15 -3.65
CA TRP A 201 2.89 10.47 -3.03
C TRP A 201 4.29 10.87 -2.60
N CYS A 202 4.75 12.06 -3.02
CA CYS A 202 6.08 12.56 -2.72
C CYS A 202 6.05 14.09 -2.51
N ASN A 203 6.29 14.54 -1.28
CA ASN A 203 6.62 15.94 -1.04
C ASN A 203 8.08 16.19 -1.41
N ALA A 204 8.37 16.46 -2.68
CA ALA A 204 9.73 16.63 -3.22
C ALA A 204 10.53 17.77 -2.56
N SER A 205 9.86 18.77 -1.97
CA SER A 205 10.49 19.92 -1.34
C SER A 205 11.11 19.64 0.03
N SER A 206 10.61 18.64 0.77
CA SER A 206 11.12 18.31 2.11
C SER A 206 12.45 17.57 2.03
N ILE A 207 13.40 17.88 2.91
CA ILE A 207 14.68 17.14 3.01
C ILE A 207 14.75 16.24 4.25
N GLU A 208 13.66 16.14 5.01
CA GLU A 208 13.59 15.31 6.21
C GLU A 208 13.65 13.83 5.85
N SER A 209 14.15 13.02 6.77
CA SER A 209 14.03 11.56 6.66
C SER A 209 12.56 11.18 6.79
N ARG A 210 12.13 10.21 5.99
CA ARG A 210 10.75 9.70 6.03
C ARG A 210 10.73 8.18 6.08
N ALA A 211 9.81 7.63 6.85
CA ALA A 211 9.42 6.23 6.78
C ALA A 211 8.17 6.09 5.87
N LEU A 212 7.85 4.86 5.46
CA LEU A 212 6.63 4.56 4.70
C LEU A 212 5.51 4.05 5.61
#